data_AF-A0A5D2R0R6-F1
#
_entry.id   AF-A0A5D2R0R6-F1
#
_cell.length_a   1.000
_cell.length_b   1.000
_cell.length_c   1.000
_cell.angle_alpha   90.00
_cell.angle_beta   90.00
_cell.angle_gamma   90.00
#
_symmetry.space_group_name_H-M   'P 1'
#
loop_
_entity.id
_entity.type
_entity.pdbx_description
1 polymer ?
#
loop_
_entity_poly.entity_id
_entity_poly.type
_entity_poly.pdbx_seq_one_letter_code
_entity_poly.pdbx_strand_id
1 'polypeptide(L)'
;MSSVLNTVSSLRLSRVYNSNNNNHLRLPTHSVLTPPPVSFTRRRLTIRAADTDTNEVKSKAPDKAPAGGGSSFNQLLGIKGAAQETDKWKIRLQLTKPVTWPPLVWGVVCGAAASGNFHWNLEDVAKSILCMIMSGPCLTGYTQTLNDWYDREIDAINEPYRPIPSGAISENEVISQIWLLLLGGLGIAGLLDVWAGHDFPIVFYLALGGSLLSYIYSAPPLKLKQNGWIGNFALGASYISLPWWAGQAFFGTLTPDIVVLTLLYSIAGLGIAIVNDFKSIEGDKALGLQSLPVAFGAETAKWICVGAIDITQLSIAGYLLGAGKPYYALALVALIFPQVVFQFQYFLKDPVKYDVKYQASAQPFLVLGLLVTALATSH
;
A
#
# COMPACT_ATOMS: atom_id res chain seq x y z
N MET A 1 30.26 6.61 56.49
CA MET A 1 29.21 5.60 56.33
C MET A 1 28.88 5.53 54.85
N SER A 2 29.10 4.34 54.25
CA SER A 2 28.49 3.75 53.03
C SER A 2 28.27 4.65 51.80
N SER A 3 28.65 4.34 50.57
CA SER A 3 29.25 3.15 49.96
C SER A 3 29.73 3.55 48.55
N VAL A 4 30.82 2.93 48.10
CA VAL A 4 31.50 3.15 46.82
C VAL A 4 31.38 1.87 45.96
N LEU A 5 31.69 1.99 44.66
CA LEU A 5 32.21 0.96 43.73
C LEU A 5 31.15 0.20 42.91
N ASN A 6 31.35 -0.17 41.64
CA ASN A 6 32.49 -0.01 40.73
C ASN A 6 32.10 -0.40 39.30
N THR A 7 32.93 0.04 38.36
CA THR A 7 32.95 -0.35 36.95
C THR A 7 34.22 -1.15 36.65
N VAL A 8 34.15 -1.99 35.60
CA VAL A 8 35.25 -2.46 34.71
C VAL A 8 36.13 -3.66 35.11
N SER A 9 35.91 -4.75 34.36
CA SER A 9 36.83 -5.61 33.57
C SER A 9 38.13 -6.18 34.17
N SER A 10 38.30 -7.50 34.02
CA SER A 10 39.12 -8.14 32.96
C SER A 10 39.59 -9.55 33.34
N LEU A 11 39.69 -10.41 32.32
CA LEU A 11 40.15 -11.80 32.36
C LEU A 11 41.67 -11.91 32.52
N ARG A 12 42.17 -12.90 33.29
CA ARG A 12 43.26 -13.79 32.85
C ARG A 12 43.46 -15.04 33.72
N LEU A 13 43.81 -16.11 33.01
CA LEU A 13 44.21 -17.47 33.37
C LEU A 13 45.12 -17.64 34.60
N SER A 14 44.98 -18.79 35.30
CA SER A 14 46.13 -19.67 35.62
C SER A 14 45.72 -21.07 36.13
N ARG A 15 46.56 -22.05 35.77
CA ARG A 15 46.57 -23.49 36.11
C ARG A 15 46.79 -23.78 37.61
N VAL A 16 46.23 -24.90 38.10
CA VAL A 16 46.71 -25.69 39.26
C VAL A 16 46.40 -27.17 38.95
N TYR A 17 47.37 -28.03 38.66
CA TYR A 17 48.25 -28.86 39.51
C TYR A 17 47.64 -30.20 39.98
N ASN A 18 48.42 -31.26 39.71
CA ASN A 18 48.21 -32.69 39.95
C ASN A 18 48.19 -33.08 41.44
N SER A 19 47.48 -34.15 41.79
CA SER A 19 47.90 -35.08 42.85
C SER A 19 47.36 -36.51 42.64
N ASN A 20 48.24 -37.47 42.93
CA ASN A 20 48.17 -38.93 42.76
C ASN A 20 47.13 -39.64 43.65
N ASN A 21 46.59 -40.79 43.19
CA ASN A 21 46.91 -42.09 43.81
C ASN A 21 46.34 -43.30 43.05
N ASN A 22 47.16 -44.35 42.96
CA ASN A 22 46.85 -45.68 42.43
C ASN A 22 46.01 -46.51 43.41
N ASN A 23 45.06 -47.31 42.92
CA ASN A 23 45.00 -48.76 43.20
C ASN A 23 43.92 -49.48 42.38
N HIS A 24 44.29 -50.70 41.96
CA HIS A 24 43.60 -51.62 41.05
C HIS A 24 42.26 -52.17 41.58
N LEU A 25 41.30 -52.39 40.69
CA LEU A 25 40.52 -53.65 40.52
C LEU A 25 39.55 -53.56 39.32
N ARG A 26 39.29 -54.72 38.68
CA ARG A 26 38.76 -54.90 37.32
C ARG A 26 37.21 -54.90 37.22
N LEU A 27 36.74 -54.72 35.96
CA LEU A 27 35.44 -55.05 35.32
C LEU A 27 34.31 -54.03 35.51
N PRO A 28 33.28 -53.96 34.63
CA PRO A 28 33.16 -54.29 33.20
C PRO A 28 32.72 -53.08 32.35
N THR A 29 32.95 -53.13 31.03
CA THR A 29 32.54 -52.07 30.08
C THR A 29 31.02 -51.93 29.98
N HIS A 30 30.47 -50.85 30.51
CA HIS A 30 29.08 -50.43 30.28
C HIS A 30 29.03 -49.00 29.71
N SER A 31 28.64 -48.95 28.43
CA SER A 31 27.75 -47.96 27.79
C SER A 31 27.74 -46.53 28.37
N VAL A 32 28.54 -45.65 27.75
CA VAL A 32 28.30 -44.20 27.80
C VAL A 32 27.08 -43.90 26.95
N LEU A 33 26.01 -43.41 27.60
CA LEU A 33 24.83 -42.84 26.96
C LEU A 33 25.24 -41.61 26.12
N THR A 34 25.23 -41.77 24.80
CA THR A 34 25.21 -40.66 23.84
C THR A 34 23.78 -40.15 23.69
N PRO A 35 23.55 -38.83 23.68
CA PRO A 35 22.23 -38.27 23.39
C PRO A 35 21.86 -38.59 21.92
N PRO A 36 20.56 -38.77 21.61
CA PRO A 36 20.15 -39.19 20.27
C PRO A 36 20.46 -38.10 19.24
N PRO A 37 20.88 -38.48 18.02
CA PRO A 37 21.12 -37.51 16.96
C PRO A 37 19.79 -36.95 16.46
N VAL A 38 19.63 -35.63 16.55
CA VAL A 38 18.55 -34.90 15.89
C VAL A 38 18.82 -34.95 14.38
N SER A 39 18.11 -35.84 13.68
CA SER A 39 18.11 -35.92 12.22
C SER A 39 17.31 -34.75 11.66
N PHE A 40 17.99 -33.73 11.15
CA PHE A 40 17.38 -32.77 10.25
C PHE A 40 17.28 -33.41 8.87
N THR A 41 16.14 -34.02 8.56
CA THR A 41 15.77 -34.33 7.17
C THR A 41 15.68 -33.02 6.39
N ARG A 42 16.78 -32.64 5.74
CA ARG A 42 16.82 -31.54 4.77
C ARG A 42 16.06 -32.03 3.54
N ARG A 43 14.74 -31.84 3.51
CA ARG A 43 13.95 -31.97 2.27
C ARG A 43 14.49 -30.90 1.32
N ARG A 44 15.43 -31.30 0.45
CA ARG A 44 15.87 -30.50 -0.68
C ARG A 44 14.69 -30.41 -1.63
N LEU A 45 13.95 -29.30 -1.56
CA LEU A 45 12.89 -29.01 -2.51
C LEU A 45 13.57 -28.64 -3.84
N THR A 46 13.90 -29.65 -4.63
CA THR A 46 14.39 -29.45 -5.99
C THR A 46 13.16 -29.09 -6.83
N ILE A 47 12.93 -27.79 -7.02
CA ILE A 47 11.96 -27.30 -8.00
C ILE A 47 12.50 -27.70 -9.38
N ARG A 48 11.97 -28.78 -9.94
CA ARG A 48 12.08 -29.01 -11.39
C ARG A 48 11.18 -27.96 -12.04
N ALA A 49 11.78 -27.06 -12.81
CA ALA A 49 11.03 -26.31 -13.81
C ALA A 49 10.37 -27.33 -14.73
N ALA A 50 9.05 -27.41 -14.68
CA ALA A 50 8.29 -28.03 -15.74
C ALA A 50 8.26 -27.00 -16.86
N ASP A 51 8.97 -27.26 -17.95
CA ASP A 51 8.75 -26.59 -19.22
C ASP A 51 7.27 -26.77 -19.54
N THR A 52 6.50 -25.71 -19.36
CA THR A 52 5.08 -25.70 -19.68
C THR A 52 5.03 -25.23 -21.12
N ASP A 53 4.68 -26.14 -22.03
CA ASP A 53 4.45 -25.86 -23.44
C ASP A 53 3.58 -24.60 -23.57
N THR A 54 4.16 -23.51 -24.07
CA THR A 54 3.52 -22.22 -24.35
C THR A 54 2.63 -22.26 -25.60
N ASN A 55 1.96 -23.39 -25.85
CA ASN A 55 1.03 -23.51 -26.97
C ASN A 55 -0.42 -23.32 -26.48
N GLU A 56 -0.99 -22.21 -26.94
CA GLU A 56 -2.43 -21.89 -26.99
C GLU A 56 -3.16 -21.55 -25.68
N VAL A 57 -2.78 -20.45 -25.01
CA VAL A 57 -3.77 -19.65 -24.29
C VAL A 57 -4.41 -18.68 -25.28
N LYS A 58 -5.52 -19.09 -25.91
CA LYS A 58 -6.33 -18.16 -26.72
C LYS A 58 -6.89 -17.08 -25.80
N SER A 59 -6.55 -15.82 -26.10
CA SER A 59 -7.18 -14.63 -25.52
C SER A 59 -8.71 -14.77 -25.56
N LYS A 60 -9.35 -14.65 -24.39
CA LYS A 60 -10.81 -14.44 -24.29
C LYS A 60 -11.18 -12.95 -24.37
N ALA A 61 -10.19 -12.06 -24.46
CA ALA A 61 -10.41 -10.63 -24.52
C ALA A 61 -10.68 -10.20 -25.97
N PRO A 62 -11.69 -9.36 -26.22
CA PRO A 62 -11.94 -8.85 -27.56
C PRO A 62 -10.74 -8.02 -28.05
N ASP A 63 -10.29 -8.27 -29.28
CA ASP A 63 -9.18 -7.56 -29.94
C ASP A 63 -9.45 -6.07 -30.18
N LYS A 64 -10.71 -5.64 -30.00
CA LYS A 64 -11.17 -4.26 -30.14
C LYS A 64 -11.76 -3.79 -28.81
N ALA A 65 -11.51 -2.52 -28.47
CA ALA A 65 -12.21 -1.85 -27.38
C ALA A 65 -13.73 -2.05 -27.53
N PRO A 66 -14.50 -2.13 -26.43
CA PRO A 66 -15.96 -2.28 -26.48
C PRO A 66 -16.56 -1.27 -27.46
N ALA A 67 -17.29 -1.77 -28.46
CA ALA A 67 -17.81 -0.94 -29.55
C ALA A 67 -18.74 0.15 -29.00
N GLY A 68 -18.34 1.41 -29.14
CA GLY A 68 -19.22 2.59 -29.24
C GLY A 68 -19.95 3.09 -27.99
N GLY A 69 -19.76 2.49 -26.80
CA GLY A 69 -20.53 2.87 -25.60
C GLY A 69 -19.77 3.64 -24.51
N GLY A 70 -18.44 3.64 -24.53
CA GLY A 70 -17.63 4.30 -23.50
C GLY A 70 -17.56 5.81 -23.72
N SER A 71 -18.07 6.61 -22.78
CA SER A 71 -17.92 8.08 -22.82
C SER A 71 -16.45 8.48 -22.95
N SER A 72 -16.13 9.43 -23.82
CA SER A 72 -14.78 10.05 -23.92
C SER A 72 -14.27 10.55 -22.56
N PHE A 73 -15.18 10.89 -21.64
CA PHE A 73 -14.83 11.23 -20.27
C PHE A 73 -14.29 10.04 -19.47
N ASN A 74 -14.88 8.86 -19.59
CA ASN A 74 -14.41 7.64 -18.90
C ASN A 74 -13.01 7.23 -19.37
N GLN A 75 -12.71 7.50 -20.64
CA GLN A 75 -11.40 7.31 -21.25
C GLN A 75 -10.34 8.21 -20.62
N LEU A 76 -10.61 9.52 -20.51
CA LEU A 76 -9.71 10.47 -19.86
C LEU A 76 -9.44 10.11 -18.40
N LEU A 77 -10.44 9.54 -17.72
CA LEU A 77 -10.32 9.09 -16.34
C LEU A 77 -9.50 7.80 -16.16
N GLY A 78 -9.16 7.09 -17.24
CA GLY A 78 -8.41 5.82 -17.18
C GLY A 78 -9.27 4.63 -16.75
N ILE A 79 -10.57 4.66 -17.01
CA ILE A 79 -11.51 3.58 -16.66
C ILE A 79 -11.44 2.46 -17.72
N LYS A 80 -11.50 1.20 -17.28
CA LYS A 80 -11.49 0.02 -18.17
C LYS A 80 -12.61 0.07 -19.21
N GLY A 81 -12.34 -0.46 -20.41
CA GLY A 81 -13.33 -0.60 -21.48
C GLY A 81 -13.68 0.71 -22.22
N ALA A 82 -12.89 1.77 -22.05
CA ALA A 82 -13.04 2.99 -22.83
C ALA A 82 -12.64 2.79 -24.31
N ALA A 83 -13.14 3.67 -25.18
CA ALA A 83 -12.76 3.68 -26.61
C ALA A 83 -11.25 3.89 -26.80
N GLN A 84 -10.72 3.56 -27.97
CA GLN A 84 -9.34 3.92 -28.34
C GLN A 84 -9.24 5.44 -28.58
N GLU A 85 -8.14 6.05 -28.14
CA GLU A 85 -7.84 7.48 -28.36
C GLU A 85 -6.71 7.60 -29.38
N THR A 86 -6.72 8.66 -30.17
CA THR A 86 -5.62 9.00 -31.09
C THR A 86 -4.87 10.26 -30.67
N ASP A 87 -5.50 11.11 -29.86
CA ASP A 87 -4.84 12.30 -29.31
C ASP A 87 -3.82 11.91 -28.23
N LYS A 88 -2.54 12.19 -28.50
CA LYS A 88 -1.44 11.88 -27.59
C LYS A 88 -1.59 12.52 -26.21
N TRP A 89 -2.10 13.74 -26.10
CA TRP A 89 -2.25 14.39 -24.80
C TRP A 89 -3.32 13.72 -23.94
N LYS A 90 -4.41 13.29 -24.57
CA LYS A 90 -5.46 12.54 -23.90
C LYS A 90 -4.97 11.16 -23.46
N ILE A 91 -4.15 10.49 -24.28
CA ILE A 91 -3.51 9.22 -23.89
C ILE A 91 -2.59 9.43 -22.68
N ARG A 92 -1.77 10.48 -22.70
CA ARG A 92 -0.88 10.79 -21.56
C ARG A 92 -1.70 11.02 -20.28
N LEU A 93 -2.79 11.77 -20.35
CA LEU A 93 -3.69 11.96 -19.22
C LEU A 93 -4.34 10.64 -18.78
N GLN A 94 -4.83 9.83 -19.73
CA GLN A 94 -5.40 8.52 -19.44
C GLN A 94 -4.43 7.61 -18.67
N LEU A 95 -3.14 7.58 -19.04
CA LEU A 95 -2.11 6.78 -18.34
C LEU A 95 -1.90 7.18 -16.88
N THR A 96 -2.21 8.44 -16.52
CA THR A 96 -2.14 8.89 -15.13
C THR A 96 -3.34 8.49 -14.27
N LYS A 97 -4.39 7.92 -14.90
CA LYS A 97 -5.68 7.49 -14.32
C LYS A 97 -6.25 8.49 -13.32
N PRO A 98 -6.75 9.66 -13.77
CA PRO A 98 -7.29 10.70 -12.90
C PRO A 98 -8.37 10.26 -11.91
N VAL A 99 -9.09 9.17 -12.21
CA VAL A 99 -10.04 8.55 -11.26
C VAL A 99 -9.38 8.15 -9.92
N THR A 100 -8.06 7.96 -9.92
CA THR A 100 -7.29 7.55 -8.74
C THR A 100 -6.75 8.70 -7.91
N TRP A 101 -6.85 9.96 -8.37
CA TRP A 101 -6.31 11.13 -7.68
C TRP A 101 -7.10 11.59 -6.44
N PRO A 102 -8.45 11.58 -6.43
CA PRO A 102 -9.23 12.13 -5.32
C PRO A 102 -8.86 11.57 -3.93
N PRO A 103 -8.59 10.26 -3.75
CA PRO A 103 -8.15 9.74 -2.47
C PRO A 103 -6.84 10.36 -1.96
N LEU A 104 -5.87 10.66 -2.84
CA LEU A 104 -4.60 11.29 -2.43
C LEU A 104 -4.79 12.75 -2.08
N VAL A 105 -5.62 13.45 -2.86
CA VAL A 105 -6.03 14.83 -2.55
C VAL A 105 -6.67 14.88 -1.17
N TRP A 106 -7.56 13.93 -0.87
CA TRP A 106 -8.19 13.83 0.45
C TRP A 106 -7.19 13.50 1.56
N GLY A 107 -6.22 12.63 1.30
CA GLY A 107 -5.14 12.34 2.25
C GLY A 107 -4.34 13.59 2.60
N VAL A 108 -3.99 14.43 1.62
CA VAL A 108 -3.33 15.73 1.86
C VAL A 108 -4.19 16.66 2.71
N VAL A 109 -5.50 16.72 2.46
CA VAL A 109 -6.45 17.50 3.29
C VAL A 109 -6.48 16.99 4.72
N CYS A 110 -6.51 15.67 4.92
CA CYS A 110 -6.46 15.08 6.25
C CYS A 110 -5.15 15.43 6.96
N GLY A 111 -4.01 15.39 6.27
CA GLY A 111 -2.72 15.82 6.81
C GLY A 111 -2.71 17.31 7.18
N ALA A 112 -3.23 18.18 6.31
CA ALA A 112 -3.33 19.61 6.59
C ALA A 112 -4.29 19.92 7.75
N ALA A 113 -5.38 19.16 7.91
CA ALA A 113 -6.30 19.29 9.03
C ALA A 113 -5.69 18.79 10.34
N ALA A 114 -4.97 17.67 10.31
CA ALA A 114 -4.27 17.09 11.46
C ALA A 114 -3.07 17.93 11.91
N SER A 115 -2.55 18.83 11.07
CA SER A 115 -1.45 19.71 11.46
C SER A 115 -1.90 20.84 12.40
N GLY A 116 -3.19 21.16 12.44
CA GLY A 116 -3.73 22.28 13.22
C GLY A 116 -3.40 23.68 12.67
N ASN A 117 -2.55 23.78 11.66
CA ASN A 117 -1.95 25.06 11.20
C ASN A 117 -2.47 25.53 9.85
N PHE A 118 -3.42 24.83 9.23
CA PHE A 118 -4.07 25.30 8.01
C PHE A 118 -5.07 26.42 8.34
N HIS A 119 -4.92 27.56 7.67
CA HIS A 119 -5.85 28.69 7.79
C HIS A 119 -6.56 28.93 6.46
N TRP A 120 -7.79 29.43 6.50
CA TRP A 120 -8.56 29.78 5.29
C TRP A 120 -8.09 31.11 4.68
N ASN A 121 -6.85 31.14 4.21
CA ASN A 121 -6.24 32.25 3.49
C ASN A 121 -5.75 31.78 2.11
N LEU A 122 -5.46 32.73 1.22
CA LEU A 122 -5.06 32.42 -0.16
C LEU A 122 -3.74 31.63 -0.23
N GLU A 123 -2.82 31.90 0.69
CA GLU A 123 -1.50 31.27 0.72
C GLU A 123 -1.61 29.79 1.07
N ASP A 124 -2.27 29.45 2.18
CA ASP A 124 -2.43 28.07 2.65
C ASP A 124 -3.27 27.25 1.66
N VAL A 125 -4.28 27.86 1.04
CA VAL A 125 -5.04 27.23 -0.05
C VAL A 125 -4.13 26.93 -1.26
N ALA A 126 -3.29 27.88 -1.69
CA ALA A 126 -2.37 27.67 -2.80
C ALA A 126 -1.31 26.59 -2.49
N LYS A 127 -0.76 26.62 -1.28
CA LYS A 127 0.13 25.61 -0.69
C LYS A 127 -0.51 24.22 -0.72
N SER A 128 -1.76 24.11 -0.27
CA SER A 128 -2.51 22.85 -0.26
C SER A 128 -2.76 22.32 -1.67
N ILE A 129 -3.19 23.18 -2.60
CA ILE A 129 -3.37 22.82 -4.02
C ILE A 129 -2.06 22.29 -4.62
N LEU A 130 -0.93 22.93 -4.33
CA LEU A 130 0.36 22.48 -4.86
C LEU A 130 0.77 21.11 -4.28
N CYS A 131 0.52 20.86 -2.99
CA CYS A 131 0.71 19.56 -2.36
C CYS A 131 -0.24 18.48 -2.94
N MET A 132 -1.46 18.85 -3.31
CA MET A 132 -2.43 17.98 -3.99
C MET A 132 -2.00 17.64 -5.43
N ILE A 133 -1.46 18.61 -6.17
CA ILE A 133 -0.91 18.41 -7.53
C ILE A 133 0.27 17.44 -7.48
N MET A 134 1.16 17.62 -6.50
CA MET A 134 2.27 16.71 -6.24
C MET A 134 1.77 15.29 -5.99
N SER A 135 0.86 15.12 -5.03
CA SER A 135 0.44 13.78 -4.57
C SER A 135 -0.44 13.05 -5.61
N GLY A 136 -1.41 13.75 -6.20
CA GLY A 136 -2.32 13.18 -7.21
C GLY A 136 -1.68 13.16 -8.60
N PRO A 137 -1.91 14.18 -9.44
CA PRO A 137 -1.47 14.21 -10.84
C PRO A 137 -0.02 13.80 -11.09
N CYS A 138 0.93 14.27 -10.30
CA CYS A 138 2.34 13.95 -10.51
C CYS A 138 2.71 12.56 -9.99
N LEU A 139 2.69 12.33 -8.67
CA LEU A 139 3.22 11.08 -8.09
C LEU A 139 2.26 9.88 -8.23
N THR A 140 0.94 10.10 -8.15
CA THR A 140 -0.01 9.03 -8.50
C THR A 140 -0.01 8.78 -9.99
N GLY A 141 0.06 9.84 -10.81
CA GLY A 141 0.21 9.68 -12.26
C GLY A 141 1.46 8.88 -12.63
N TYR A 142 2.59 9.16 -11.97
CA TYR A 142 3.83 8.37 -12.07
C TYR A 142 3.57 6.92 -11.71
N THR A 143 2.93 6.67 -10.56
CA THR A 143 2.63 5.32 -10.06
C THR A 143 1.78 4.53 -11.06
N GLN A 144 0.72 5.13 -11.61
CA GLN A 144 -0.17 4.48 -12.55
C GLN A 144 0.49 4.22 -13.90
N THR A 145 1.23 5.21 -14.43
CA THR A 145 1.95 5.06 -15.71
C THR A 145 3.04 4.00 -15.60
N LEU A 146 3.78 3.98 -14.48
CA LEU A 146 4.82 2.98 -14.19
C LEU A 146 4.22 1.57 -14.06
N ASN A 147 3.06 1.46 -13.42
CA ASN A 147 2.36 0.19 -13.27
C ASN A 147 1.96 -0.40 -14.64
N ASP A 148 1.31 0.41 -15.48
CA ASP A 148 0.92 -0.01 -16.84
C ASP A 148 2.16 -0.35 -17.70
N TRP A 149 3.27 0.37 -17.52
CA TRP A 149 4.53 0.07 -18.21
C TRP A 149 5.08 -1.32 -17.87
N TYR A 150 5.08 -1.70 -16.58
CA TYR A 150 5.56 -3.01 -16.14
C TYR A 150 4.56 -4.14 -16.36
N ASP A 151 3.29 -3.81 -16.63
CA ASP A 151 2.24 -4.78 -16.96
C ASP A 151 1.95 -4.88 -18.46
N ARG A 152 2.66 -4.15 -19.32
CA ARG A 152 2.39 -4.10 -20.77
C ARG A 152 2.28 -5.47 -21.45
N GLU A 153 3.08 -6.45 -21.06
CA GLU A 153 3.04 -7.82 -21.62
C GLU A 153 1.79 -8.59 -21.15
N ILE A 154 1.39 -8.38 -19.90
CA ILE A 154 0.18 -8.95 -19.30
C ILE A 154 -1.05 -8.29 -19.92
N ASP A 155 -1.02 -6.97 -20.05
CA ASP A 155 -2.08 -6.17 -20.64
C ASP A 155 -2.23 -6.46 -22.14
N ALA A 156 -1.16 -6.81 -22.86
CA ALA A 156 -1.26 -7.25 -24.24
C ALA A 156 -2.11 -8.53 -24.40
N ILE A 157 -2.18 -9.37 -23.37
CA ILE A 157 -3.00 -10.59 -23.36
C ILE A 157 -4.44 -10.27 -22.91
N ASN A 158 -4.59 -9.47 -21.86
CA ASN A 158 -5.88 -9.26 -21.19
C ASN A 158 -6.70 -8.09 -21.76
N GLU A 159 -6.03 -7.02 -22.17
CA GLU A 159 -6.63 -5.76 -22.62
C GLU A 159 -5.79 -5.16 -23.76
N PRO A 160 -5.65 -5.84 -24.92
CA PRO A 160 -4.71 -5.49 -26.00
C PRO A 160 -4.92 -4.08 -26.58
N TYR A 161 -6.12 -3.53 -26.39
CA TYR A 161 -6.50 -2.19 -26.84
C TYR A 161 -5.96 -1.06 -25.95
N ARG A 162 -5.35 -1.34 -24.79
CA ARG A 162 -4.78 -0.32 -23.90
C ARG A 162 -3.66 0.47 -24.59
N PRO A 163 -3.39 1.72 -24.18
CA PRO A 163 -2.50 2.60 -24.95
C PRO A 163 -1.08 2.06 -25.18
N ILE A 164 -0.48 1.41 -24.17
CA ILE A 164 0.87 0.84 -24.27
C ILE A 164 0.89 -0.42 -25.17
N PRO A 165 0.12 -1.50 -24.89
CA PRO A 165 0.19 -2.72 -25.69
C PRO A 165 -0.33 -2.55 -27.13
N SER A 166 -1.28 -1.63 -27.37
CA SER A 166 -1.77 -1.34 -28.73
C SER A 166 -0.79 -0.54 -29.60
N GLY A 167 0.27 0.02 -28.99
CA GLY A 167 1.21 0.91 -29.69
C GLY A 167 0.66 2.31 -29.95
N ALA A 168 -0.46 2.71 -29.33
CA ALA A 168 -1.03 4.05 -29.46
C ALA A 168 -0.09 5.15 -28.91
N ILE A 169 0.82 4.78 -28.01
CA ILE A 169 1.92 5.62 -27.52
C ILE A 169 3.23 4.82 -27.58
N SER A 170 4.32 5.45 -28.02
CA SER A 170 5.61 4.77 -28.10
C SER A 170 6.25 4.55 -26.73
N GLU A 171 7.12 3.54 -26.61
CA GLU A 171 7.83 3.24 -25.36
C GLU A 171 8.62 4.44 -24.82
N ASN A 172 9.36 5.14 -25.70
CA ASN A 172 10.12 6.33 -25.33
C ASN A 172 9.21 7.45 -24.78
N GLU A 173 8.00 7.58 -25.31
CA GLU A 173 7.03 8.57 -24.83
C GLU A 173 6.48 8.23 -23.44
N VAL A 174 6.28 6.94 -23.15
CA VAL A 174 5.86 6.46 -21.83
C VAL A 174 6.99 6.66 -20.81
N ILE A 175 8.21 6.25 -21.15
CA ILE A 175 9.39 6.43 -20.28
C ILE A 175 9.64 7.91 -19.99
N SER A 176 9.53 8.77 -21.01
CA SER A 176 9.66 10.22 -20.83
C SER A 176 8.59 10.78 -19.88
N GLN A 177 7.35 10.28 -19.97
CA GLN A 177 6.28 10.66 -19.06
C GLN A 177 6.52 10.19 -17.63
N ILE A 178 7.02 8.97 -17.44
CA ILE A 178 7.39 8.45 -16.12
C ILE A 178 8.42 9.38 -15.47
N TRP A 179 9.47 9.76 -16.20
CA TRP A 179 10.48 10.70 -15.68
C TRP A 179 9.92 12.10 -15.43
N LEU A 180 9.10 12.63 -16.33
CA LEU A 180 8.49 13.94 -16.17
C LEU A 180 7.57 14.00 -14.94
N LEU A 181 6.77 12.96 -14.70
CA LEU A 181 5.87 12.88 -13.55
C LEU A 181 6.65 12.70 -12.23
N LEU A 182 7.69 11.86 -12.25
CA LEU A 182 8.55 11.64 -11.08
C LEU A 182 9.33 12.91 -10.72
N LEU A 183 10.10 13.47 -11.66
CA LEU A 183 10.92 14.65 -11.43
C LEU A 183 10.05 15.89 -11.17
N GLY A 184 8.89 16.00 -11.83
CA GLY A 184 7.91 17.05 -11.55
C GLY A 184 7.36 16.95 -10.12
N GLY A 185 6.96 15.76 -9.68
CA GLY A 185 6.48 15.54 -8.31
C GLY A 185 7.56 15.81 -7.26
N LEU A 186 8.78 15.31 -7.46
CA LEU A 186 9.91 15.57 -6.55
C LEU A 186 10.33 17.05 -6.56
N GLY A 187 10.28 17.71 -7.71
CA GLY A 187 10.55 19.15 -7.83
C GLY A 187 9.53 19.99 -7.06
N ILE A 188 8.25 19.65 -7.18
CA ILE A 188 7.20 20.29 -6.38
C ILE A 188 7.41 20.02 -4.88
N ALA A 189 7.78 18.79 -4.50
CA ALA A 189 8.06 18.45 -3.10
C ALA A 189 9.19 19.32 -2.51
N GLY A 190 10.29 19.48 -3.24
CA GLY A 190 11.39 20.36 -2.82
C GLY A 190 10.98 21.83 -2.77
N LEU A 191 10.13 22.30 -3.69
CA LEU A 191 9.59 23.66 -3.64
C LEU A 191 8.70 23.87 -2.40
N LEU A 192 7.90 22.87 -2.03
CA LEU A 192 7.08 22.90 -0.82
C LEU A 192 7.95 22.97 0.43
N ASP A 193 9.03 22.20 0.52
CA ASP A 193 9.99 22.29 1.65
C ASP A 193 10.59 23.70 1.77
N VAL A 194 10.99 24.32 0.65
CA VAL A 194 11.51 25.69 0.64
C VAL A 194 10.44 26.70 1.06
N TRP A 195 9.20 26.55 0.57
CA TRP A 195 8.09 27.44 0.90
C TRP A 195 7.67 27.31 2.37
N ALA A 196 7.74 26.11 2.94
CA ALA A 196 7.50 25.89 4.37
C ALA A 196 8.68 26.32 5.25
N GLY A 197 9.85 26.61 4.68
CA GLY A 197 11.04 26.98 5.43
C GLY A 197 11.66 25.81 6.20
N HIS A 198 11.57 24.59 5.68
CA HIS A 198 12.11 23.41 6.35
C HIS A 198 13.65 23.37 6.30
N ASP A 199 14.29 23.16 7.46
CA ASP A 199 15.75 22.91 7.55
C ASP A 199 16.14 21.55 6.95
N PHE A 200 15.24 20.57 7.03
CA PHE A 200 15.39 19.24 6.46
C PHE A 200 14.23 19.00 5.49
N PRO A 201 14.49 18.62 4.21
CA PRO A 201 13.46 18.57 3.17
C PRO A 201 12.59 17.31 3.30
N ILE A 202 11.76 17.29 4.35
CA ILE A 202 10.95 16.14 4.75
C ILE A 202 9.91 15.80 3.67
N VAL A 203 9.29 16.79 3.03
CA VAL A 203 8.26 16.54 2.00
C VAL A 203 8.90 15.87 0.78
N PHE A 204 10.10 16.32 0.38
CA PHE A 204 10.90 15.68 -0.66
C PHE A 204 11.23 14.22 -0.34
N TYR A 205 11.70 13.92 0.88
CA TYR A 205 12.03 12.54 1.25
C TYR A 205 10.81 11.64 1.38
N LEU A 206 9.67 12.17 1.82
CA LEU A 206 8.39 11.45 1.81
C LEU A 206 7.94 11.14 0.37
N ALA A 207 8.03 12.13 -0.54
CA ALA A 207 7.74 11.95 -1.95
C ALA A 207 8.67 10.93 -2.63
N LEU A 208 9.97 10.97 -2.30
CA LEU A 208 10.98 10.03 -2.80
C LEU A 208 10.72 8.61 -2.28
N GLY A 209 10.46 8.46 -0.98
CA GLY A 209 10.14 7.18 -0.35
C GLY A 209 8.85 6.59 -0.91
N GLY A 210 7.81 7.41 -1.10
CA GLY A 210 6.56 7.00 -1.75
C GLY A 210 6.76 6.56 -3.20
N SER A 211 7.56 7.31 -3.96
CA SER A 211 7.91 6.95 -5.34
C SER A 211 8.68 5.63 -5.42
N LEU A 212 9.60 5.39 -4.47
CA LEU A 212 10.30 4.12 -4.34
C LEU A 212 9.33 2.98 -3.98
N LEU A 213 8.37 3.21 -3.08
CA LEU A 213 7.33 2.24 -2.75
C LEU A 213 6.51 1.85 -3.98
N SER A 214 6.10 2.85 -4.79
CA SER A 214 5.40 2.63 -6.06
C SER A 214 6.24 1.84 -7.08
N TYR A 215 7.54 2.11 -7.12
CA TYR A 215 8.47 1.34 -7.95
C TYR A 215 8.53 -0.12 -7.50
N ILE A 216 8.83 -0.40 -6.23
CA ILE A 216 8.94 -1.78 -5.73
C ILE A 216 7.61 -2.54 -5.75
N TYR A 217 6.48 -1.83 -5.74
CA TYR A 217 5.16 -2.41 -5.93
C TYR A 217 4.98 -3.00 -7.34
N SER A 218 5.46 -2.30 -8.37
CA SER A 218 5.22 -2.66 -9.78
C SER A 218 6.38 -3.37 -10.47
N ALA A 219 7.62 -3.01 -10.10
CA ALA A 219 8.85 -3.39 -10.78
C ALA A 219 9.58 -4.57 -10.10
N PRO A 220 10.36 -5.36 -10.86
CA PRO A 220 11.31 -6.32 -10.29
C PRO A 220 12.40 -5.62 -9.46
N PRO A 221 13.02 -6.29 -8.47
CA PRO A 221 12.87 -7.71 -8.14
C PRO A 221 11.75 -8.02 -7.14
N LEU A 222 11.20 -7.00 -6.45
CA LEU A 222 10.24 -7.22 -5.35
C LEU A 222 8.80 -7.39 -5.81
N LYS A 223 8.34 -6.57 -6.78
CA LYS A 223 6.99 -6.58 -7.37
C LYS A 223 5.90 -6.91 -6.33
N LEU A 224 5.77 -6.09 -5.28
CA LEU A 224 4.96 -6.38 -4.08
C LEU A 224 3.51 -6.82 -4.38
N LYS A 225 2.94 -6.34 -5.48
CA LYS A 225 1.60 -6.72 -5.95
C LYS A 225 1.41 -8.22 -6.24
N GLN A 226 2.49 -9.01 -6.28
CA GLN A 226 2.41 -10.47 -6.37
C GLN A 226 1.84 -11.11 -5.10
N ASN A 227 1.97 -10.46 -3.94
CA ASN A 227 1.47 -10.93 -2.67
C ASN A 227 0.28 -10.06 -2.22
N GLY A 228 -0.90 -10.65 -2.08
CA GLY A 228 -2.12 -9.90 -1.72
C GLY A 228 -2.11 -9.26 -0.33
N TRP A 229 -1.27 -9.70 0.61
CA TRP A 229 -1.14 -9.01 1.90
C TRP A 229 -0.24 -7.79 1.80
N ILE A 230 1.00 -8.00 1.37
CA ILE A 230 2.01 -6.93 1.34
C ILE A 230 1.67 -5.91 0.25
N GLY A 231 1.22 -6.38 -0.91
CA GLY A 231 0.73 -5.54 -2.00
C GLY A 231 -0.44 -4.67 -1.56
N ASN A 232 -1.49 -5.25 -0.97
CA ASN A 232 -2.67 -4.48 -0.56
C ASN A 232 -2.38 -3.53 0.60
N PHE A 233 -1.50 -3.91 1.53
CA PHE A 233 -1.06 -2.98 2.58
C PHE A 233 -0.25 -1.82 2.02
N ALA A 234 0.70 -2.10 1.11
CA ALA A 234 1.45 -1.06 0.41
C ALA A 234 0.52 -0.12 -0.36
N LEU A 235 -0.48 -0.67 -1.06
CA LEU A 235 -1.51 0.11 -1.76
C LEU A 235 -2.30 0.98 -0.77
N GLY A 236 -2.80 0.39 0.32
CA GLY A 236 -3.53 1.11 1.36
C GLY A 236 -2.71 2.24 1.99
N ALA A 237 -1.44 1.98 2.31
CA ALA A 237 -0.52 2.97 2.87
C ALA A 237 -0.22 4.11 1.89
N SER A 238 -0.10 3.80 0.59
CA SER A 238 0.09 4.81 -0.45
C SER A 238 -1.13 5.72 -0.62
N TYR A 239 -2.34 5.23 -0.35
CA TYR A 239 -3.57 6.02 -0.44
C TYR A 239 -3.95 6.76 0.85
N ILE A 240 -3.48 6.30 2.01
CA ILE A 240 -3.83 6.87 3.32
C ILE A 240 -2.62 7.55 3.96
N SER A 241 -1.61 6.78 4.35
CA SER A 241 -0.47 7.29 5.14
C SER A 241 0.37 8.30 4.38
N LEU A 242 0.86 7.96 3.18
CA LEU A 242 1.80 8.81 2.43
C LEU A 242 1.24 10.22 2.12
N PRO A 243 0.04 10.39 1.55
CA PRO A 243 -0.50 11.72 1.29
C PRO A 243 -0.84 12.47 2.59
N TRP A 244 -1.27 11.76 3.64
CA TRP A 244 -1.47 12.36 4.96
C TRP A 244 -0.15 12.90 5.51
N TRP A 245 0.92 12.11 5.46
CA TRP A 245 2.24 12.55 5.92
C TRP A 245 2.74 13.76 5.15
N ALA A 246 2.54 13.80 3.83
CA ALA A 246 2.89 14.96 3.03
C ALA A 246 2.14 16.22 3.50
N GLY A 247 0.82 16.14 3.71
CA GLY A 247 0.04 17.26 4.23
C GLY A 247 0.43 17.66 5.65
N GLN A 248 0.61 16.69 6.55
CA GLN A 248 1.00 16.92 7.95
C GLN A 248 2.37 17.57 8.04
N ALA A 249 3.36 17.01 7.35
CA ALA A 249 4.74 17.48 7.39
C ALA A 249 4.91 18.85 6.75
N PHE A 250 4.03 19.21 5.81
CA PHE A 250 4.11 20.49 5.12
C PHE A 250 3.44 21.63 5.90
N PHE A 251 2.29 21.38 6.51
CA PHE A 251 1.60 22.39 7.32
C PHE A 251 2.01 22.37 8.80
N GLY A 252 2.70 21.34 9.26
CA GLY A 252 3.11 21.21 10.66
C GLY A 252 4.22 20.18 10.83
N THR A 253 4.26 19.55 12.00
CA THR A 253 5.28 18.53 12.30
C THR A 253 4.71 17.13 12.11
N LEU A 254 5.43 16.28 11.38
CA LEU A 254 5.14 14.86 11.30
C LEU A 254 5.69 14.15 12.54
N THR A 255 4.80 13.82 13.47
CA THR A 255 5.16 13.16 14.72
C THR A 255 5.02 11.63 14.63
N PRO A 256 5.75 10.85 15.44
CA PRO A 256 5.68 9.39 15.40
C PRO A 256 4.29 8.82 15.68
N ASP A 257 3.48 9.48 16.51
CA ASP A 257 2.10 9.07 16.80
C ASP A 257 1.20 9.19 15.57
N ILE A 258 1.31 10.26 14.78
CA ILE A 258 0.60 10.40 13.50
C ILE A 258 1.05 9.31 12.51
N VAL A 259 2.37 9.06 12.41
CA VAL A 259 2.92 8.01 11.56
C VAL A 259 2.34 6.63 11.91
N VAL A 260 2.35 6.26 13.19
CA VAL A 260 1.81 4.98 13.65
C VAL A 260 0.30 4.91 13.43
N LEU A 261 -0.44 5.97 13.77
CA LEU A 261 -1.89 6.03 13.61
C LEU A 261 -2.30 5.81 12.15
N THR A 262 -1.70 6.54 11.20
CA THR A 262 -2.08 6.42 9.79
C THR A 262 -1.64 5.08 9.20
N LEU A 263 -0.53 4.50 9.64
CA LEU A 263 -0.12 3.15 9.21
C LEU A 263 -1.12 2.09 9.69
N LEU A 264 -1.59 2.20 10.93
CA LEU A 264 -2.66 1.34 11.43
C LEU A 264 -3.95 1.56 10.65
N TYR A 265 -4.32 2.82 10.37
CA TYR A 265 -5.47 3.14 9.51
C TYR A 265 -5.30 2.54 8.10
N SER A 266 -4.08 2.40 7.60
CA SER A 266 -3.81 1.83 6.27
C SER A 266 -4.22 0.35 6.15
N ILE A 267 -4.48 -0.34 7.27
CA ILE A 267 -5.13 -1.67 7.28
C ILE A 267 -6.56 -1.59 6.71
N ALA A 268 -7.30 -0.51 6.98
CA ALA A 268 -8.59 -0.27 6.32
C ALA A 268 -8.41 -0.05 4.81
N GLY A 269 -7.33 0.62 4.40
CA GLY A 269 -6.94 0.76 2.99
C GLY A 269 -6.65 -0.58 2.31
N LEU A 270 -6.01 -1.52 3.01
CA LEU A 270 -5.87 -2.90 2.56
C LEU A 270 -7.24 -3.56 2.34
N GLY A 271 -8.21 -3.30 3.21
CA GLY A 271 -9.59 -3.76 3.02
C GLY A 271 -10.20 -3.28 1.71
N ILE A 272 -10.08 -1.98 1.40
CA ILE A 272 -10.55 -1.41 0.12
C ILE A 272 -9.84 -2.07 -1.07
N ALA A 273 -8.53 -2.34 -0.96
CA ALA A 273 -7.78 -3.00 -2.01
C ALA A 273 -8.32 -4.41 -2.31
N ILE A 274 -8.69 -5.18 -1.27
CA ILE A 274 -9.32 -6.50 -1.44
C ILE A 274 -10.64 -6.40 -2.24
N VAL A 275 -11.42 -5.33 -2.05
CA VAL A 275 -12.65 -5.12 -2.86
C VAL A 275 -12.34 -5.08 -4.35
N ASN A 276 -11.19 -4.51 -4.74
CA ASN A 276 -10.77 -4.47 -6.13
C ASN A 276 -10.26 -5.83 -6.62
N ASP A 277 -9.60 -6.61 -5.78
CA ASP A 277 -9.14 -7.97 -6.11
C ASP A 277 -10.31 -8.90 -6.49
N PHE A 278 -11.51 -8.67 -5.95
CA PHE A 278 -12.71 -9.43 -6.33
C PHE A 278 -13.07 -9.28 -7.81
N LYS A 279 -12.67 -8.19 -8.48
CA LYS A 279 -12.94 -7.95 -9.90
C LYS A 279 -11.93 -8.64 -10.82
N SER A 280 -10.81 -9.10 -10.28
CA SER A 280 -9.68 -9.65 -11.04
C SER A 280 -9.34 -11.10 -10.69
N ILE A 281 -10.16 -11.81 -9.93
CA ILE A 281 -9.86 -13.17 -9.43
C ILE A 281 -9.37 -14.11 -10.55
N GLU A 282 -10.10 -14.19 -11.66
CA GLU A 282 -9.76 -15.07 -12.77
C GLU A 282 -8.44 -14.67 -13.43
N GLY A 283 -8.21 -13.36 -13.60
CA GLY A 283 -6.98 -12.81 -14.18
C GLY A 283 -5.77 -13.01 -13.27
N ASP A 284 -5.92 -12.71 -11.98
CA ASP A 284 -4.89 -12.88 -10.95
C ASP A 284 -4.45 -14.33 -10.86
N LYS A 285 -5.42 -15.26 -10.90
CA LYS A 285 -5.15 -16.71 -10.91
C LYS A 285 -4.38 -17.14 -12.15
N ALA A 286 -4.73 -16.62 -13.32
CA ALA A 286 -4.03 -16.92 -14.57
C ALA A 286 -2.58 -16.39 -14.59
N LEU A 287 -2.32 -15.29 -13.89
CA LEU A 287 -1.02 -14.64 -13.78
C LEU A 287 -0.17 -15.17 -12.60
N GLY A 288 -0.68 -16.14 -11.85
CA GLY A 288 0.00 -16.69 -10.68
C GLY A 288 0.09 -15.72 -9.49
N LEU A 289 -0.70 -14.65 -9.48
CA LEU A 289 -0.77 -13.69 -8.38
C LEU A 289 -1.53 -14.33 -7.20
N GLN A 290 -1.08 -14.03 -5.98
CA GLN A 290 -1.71 -14.52 -4.75
C GLN A 290 -2.56 -13.40 -4.11
N SER A 291 -3.51 -12.83 -4.85
CA SER A 291 -4.50 -11.91 -4.29
C SER A 291 -5.35 -12.62 -3.24
N LEU A 292 -5.93 -11.88 -2.28
CA LEU A 292 -6.58 -12.54 -1.13
C LEU A 292 -7.78 -13.43 -1.53
N PRO A 293 -8.64 -13.05 -2.50
CA PRO A 293 -9.69 -13.93 -2.99
C PRO A 293 -9.14 -15.19 -3.68
N VAL A 294 -7.97 -15.13 -4.32
CA VAL A 294 -7.31 -16.29 -4.94
C VAL A 294 -6.72 -17.21 -3.86
N ALA A 295 -6.06 -16.64 -2.85
CA ALA A 295 -5.37 -17.39 -1.80
C ALA A 295 -6.32 -18.04 -0.77
N PHE A 296 -7.40 -17.34 -0.38
CA PHE A 296 -8.30 -17.77 0.70
C PHE A 296 -9.72 -18.13 0.24
N GLY A 297 -10.01 -17.95 -1.05
CA GLY A 297 -11.35 -18.06 -1.60
C GLY A 297 -12.21 -16.82 -1.35
N ALA A 298 -13.24 -16.65 -2.18
CA ALA A 298 -14.10 -15.48 -2.18
C ALA A 298 -14.80 -15.25 -0.83
N GLU A 299 -15.28 -16.30 -0.18
CA GLU A 299 -16.04 -16.15 1.07
C GLU A 299 -15.17 -15.66 2.23
N THR A 300 -14.01 -16.29 2.44
CA THR A 300 -13.04 -15.85 3.46
C THR A 300 -12.53 -14.43 3.19
N ALA A 301 -12.22 -14.12 1.93
CA ALA A 301 -11.69 -12.81 1.55
C ALA A 301 -12.70 -11.67 1.80
N LYS A 302 -14.01 -11.93 1.68
CA LYS A 302 -15.05 -10.93 2.02
C LYS A 302 -15.00 -10.57 3.50
N TRP A 303 -14.87 -11.56 4.37
CA TRP A 303 -14.77 -11.36 5.81
C TRP A 303 -13.46 -10.69 6.23
N ILE A 304 -12.34 -11.05 5.59
CA ILE A 304 -11.06 -10.35 5.79
C ILE A 304 -11.20 -8.87 5.40
N CYS A 305 -11.83 -8.58 4.26
CA CYS A 305 -12.05 -7.22 3.79
C CYS A 305 -12.84 -6.38 4.80
N VAL A 306 -14.05 -6.82 5.19
CA VAL A 306 -14.88 -6.05 6.14
C VAL A 306 -14.23 -5.96 7.51
N GLY A 307 -13.61 -7.05 7.99
CA GLY A 307 -12.88 -7.06 9.25
C GLY A 307 -11.73 -6.06 9.28
N ALA A 308 -10.93 -6.00 8.21
CA ALA A 308 -9.83 -5.05 8.09
C ALA A 308 -10.32 -3.58 8.12
N ILE A 309 -11.48 -3.29 7.53
CA ILE A 309 -12.07 -1.94 7.53
C ILE A 309 -12.66 -1.60 8.90
N ASP A 310 -13.53 -2.47 9.44
CA ASP A 310 -14.35 -2.15 10.60
C ASP A 310 -13.56 -2.24 11.90
N ILE A 311 -12.75 -3.28 12.08
CA ILE A 311 -11.92 -3.43 13.29
C ILE A 311 -10.95 -2.27 13.40
N THR A 312 -10.35 -1.83 12.28
CA THR A 312 -9.45 -0.69 12.26
C THR A 312 -10.17 0.58 12.71
N GLN A 313 -11.32 0.91 12.10
CA GLN A 313 -12.05 2.13 12.47
C GLN A 313 -12.60 2.09 13.91
N LEU A 314 -13.08 0.94 14.37
CA LEU A 314 -13.53 0.76 15.76
C LEU A 314 -12.35 0.88 16.75
N SER A 315 -11.18 0.36 16.40
CA SER A 315 -9.97 0.49 17.21
C SER A 315 -9.55 1.95 17.33
N ILE A 316 -9.67 2.72 16.25
CA ILE A 316 -9.36 4.15 16.23
C ILE A 316 -10.42 4.93 17.04
N ALA A 317 -11.70 4.60 16.93
CA ALA A 317 -12.72 5.18 17.78
C ALA A 317 -12.45 4.89 19.28
N GLY A 318 -12.03 3.67 19.62
CA GLY A 318 -11.60 3.30 20.96
C GLY A 318 -10.38 4.08 21.44
N TYR A 319 -9.38 4.27 20.57
CA TYR A 319 -8.22 5.11 20.83
C TYR A 319 -8.62 6.57 21.11
N LEU A 320 -9.49 7.15 20.30
CA LEU A 320 -9.99 8.53 20.49
C LEU A 320 -10.76 8.68 21.80
N LEU A 321 -11.56 7.67 22.17
CA LEU A 321 -12.26 7.64 23.45
C LEU A 321 -11.28 7.60 24.63
N GLY A 322 -10.27 6.72 24.56
CA GLY A 322 -9.21 6.62 25.56
C GLY A 322 -8.33 7.88 25.67
N ALA A 323 -8.18 8.62 24.56
CA ALA A 323 -7.49 9.90 24.51
C ALA A 323 -8.36 11.10 24.95
N GLY A 324 -9.56 10.86 25.49
CA GLY A 324 -10.44 11.92 26.01
C GLY A 324 -11.15 12.73 24.93
N LYS A 325 -11.32 12.17 23.72
CA LYS A 325 -11.98 12.82 22.56
C LYS A 325 -13.32 12.15 22.23
N PRO A 326 -14.29 12.12 23.18
CA PRO A 326 -15.51 11.30 23.05
C PRO A 326 -16.41 11.73 21.88
N TYR A 327 -16.47 13.02 21.56
CA TYR A 327 -17.30 13.50 20.44
C TYR A 327 -16.78 13.05 19.08
N TYR A 328 -15.45 13.03 18.89
CA TYR A 328 -14.84 12.51 17.66
C TYR A 328 -14.99 10.99 17.57
N ALA A 329 -14.83 10.27 18.69
CA ALA A 329 -15.08 8.84 18.75
C ALA A 329 -16.55 8.51 18.39
N LEU A 330 -17.51 9.26 18.94
CA LEU A 330 -18.93 9.10 18.63
C LEU A 330 -19.25 9.40 17.16
N ALA A 331 -18.68 10.48 16.61
CA ALA A 331 -18.82 10.82 15.20
C ALA A 331 -18.27 9.71 14.30
N LEU A 332 -17.09 9.15 14.64
CA LEU A 332 -16.50 8.04 13.89
C LEU A 332 -17.39 6.79 13.95
N VAL A 333 -17.90 6.41 15.12
CA VAL A 333 -18.85 5.29 15.26
C VAL A 333 -20.14 5.53 14.46
N ALA A 334 -20.66 6.75 14.45
CA ALA A 334 -21.83 7.12 13.66
C ALA A 334 -21.60 6.97 12.14
N LEU A 335 -20.37 7.19 11.66
CA LEU A 335 -19.98 6.97 10.26
C LEU A 335 -19.76 5.48 9.94
N ILE A 336 -19.23 4.70 10.89
CA ILE A 336 -19.06 3.25 10.72
C ILE A 336 -20.42 2.54 10.54
N PHE A 337 -21.45 2.97 11.26
CA PHE A 337 -22.77 2.32 11.22
C PHE A 337 -23.37 2.15 9.80
N PRO A 338 -23.59 3.22 9.01
CA PRO A 338 -24.09 3.08 7.64
C PRO A 338 -23.13 2.33 6.72
N GLN A 339 -21.81 2.46 6.93
CA GLN A 339 -20.81 1.70 6.18
C GLN A 339 -21.02 0.19 6.37
N VAL A 340 -21.18 -0.26 7.62
CA VAL A 340 -21.45 -1.68 7.96
C VAL A 340 -22.77 -2.13 7.35
N VAL A 341 -23.83 -1.31 7.43
CA VAL A 341 -25.11 -1.62 6.77
C VAL A 341 -24.92 -1.87 5.28
N PHE A 342 -24.14 -1.03 4.58
CA PHE A 342 -23.87 -1.21 3.15
C PHE A 342 -22.98 -2.42 2.84
N GLN A 343 -22.07 -2.81 3.73
CA GLN A 343 -21.32 -4.06 3.58
C GLN A 343 -22.25 -5.27 3.59
N PHE A 344 -23.18 -5.36 4.54
CA PHE A 344 -24.17 -6.44 4.60
C PHE A 344 -25.20 -6.36 3.46
N GLN A 345 -25.59 -5.16 3.05
CA GLN A 345 -26.59 -4.98 2.00
C GLN A 345 -26.06 -5.35 0.61
N TYR A 346 -24.78 -5.11 0.35
CA TYR A 346 -24.18 -5.18 -0.98
C TYR A 346 -22.97 -6.14 -1.03
N PHE A 347 -21.87 -5.78 -0.35
CA PHE A 347 -20.58 -6.44 -0.52
C PHE A 347 -20.56 -7.90 -0.09
N LEU A 348 -21.07 -8.20 1.11
CA LEU A 348 -21.09 -9.57 1.64
C LEU A 348 -22.01 -10.50 0.84
N LYS A 349 -23.09 -9.95 0.24
CA LYS A 349 -24.00 -10.73 -0.62
C LYS A 349 -23.29 -11.16 -1.90
N ASP A 350 -22.73 -10.21 -2.63
CA ASP A 350 -22.00 -10.49 -3.86
C ASP A 350 -21.01 -9.33 -4.14
N PRO A 351 -19.71 -9.54 -3.87
CA PRO A 351 -18.69 -8.50 -3.95
C PRO A 351 -18.34 -8.14 -5.39
N VAL A 352 -18.68 -9.00 -6.36
CA VAL A 352 -18.44 -8.74 -7.79
C VAL A 352 -19.63 -7.97 -8.38
N LYS A 353 -20.86 -8.43 -8.11
CA LYS A 353 -22.08 -7.82 -8.68
C LYS A 353 -22.39 -6.43 -8.13
N TYR A 354 -22.12 -6.19 -6.85
CA TYR A 354 -22.50 -4.94 -6.18
C TYR A 354 -21.32 -4.03 -5.88
N ASP A 355 -20.15 -4.29 -6.45
CA ASP A 355 -18.89 -3.55 -6.24
C ASP A 355 -19.06 -2.02 -6.33
N VAL A 356 -19.62 -1.50 -7.42
CA VAL A 356 -19.78 -0.06 -7.69
C VAL A 356 -20.76 0.55 -6.70
N LYS A 357 -21.87 -0.14 -6.43
CA LYS A 357 -22.89 0.33 -5.46
C LYS A 357 -22.31 0.37 -4.05
N TYR A 358 -21.54 -0.65 -3.68
CA TYR A 358 -20.87 -0.71 -2.40
C TYR A 358 -19.86 0.42 -2.25
N GLN A 359 -18.93 0.59 -3.20
CA GLN A 359 -17.92 1.65 -3.14
C GLN A 359 -18.59 3.04 -3.10
N ALA A 360 -19.58 3.30 -3.95
CA ALA A 360 -20.28 4.59 -3.98
C ALA A 360 -21.06 4.89 -2.68
N SER A 361 -21.58 3.86 -2.00
CA SER A 361 -22.39 4.04 -0.79
C SER A 361 -21.55 4.03 0.49
N ALA A 362 -20.58 3.12 0.61
CA ALA A 362 -19.82 2.88 1.85
C ALA A 362 -18.55 3.74 1.95
N GLN A 363 -17.83 3.92 0.84
CA GLN A 363 -16.53 4.60 0.84
C GLN A 363 -16.58 6.07 1.31
N PRO A 364 -17.64 6.86 1.02
CA PRO A 364 -17.75 8.22 1.58
C PRO A 364 -17.69 8.26 3.11
N PHE A 365 -18.25 7.27 3.80
CA PHE A 365 -18.21 7.21 5.26
C PHE A 365 -16.81 6.95 5.81
N LEU A 366 -16.06 6.05 5.18
CA LEU A 366 -14.66 5.79 5.51
C LEU A 366 -13.79 7.04 5.28
N VAL A 367 -14.01 7.72 4.16
CA VAL A 367 -13.32 8.96 3.77
C VAL A 367 -13.60 10.08 4.78
N LEU A 368 -14.87 10.26 5.19
CA LEU A 368 -15.22 11.20 6.25
C LEU A 368 -14.64 10.78 7.61
N GLY A 369 -14.56 9.48 7.90
CA GLY A 369 -13.94 8.95 9.11
C GLY A 369 -12.45 9.29 9.23
N LEU A 370 -11.72 9.28 8.10
CA LEU A 370 -10.34 9.76 8.04
C LEU A 370 -10.24 11.24 8.43
N LEU A 371 -11.13 12.09 7.91
CA LEU A 371 -11.14 13.52 8.26
C LEU A 371 -11.53 13.76 9.72
N VAL A 372 -12.52 13.02 10.25
CA VAL A 372 -12.88 13.08 11.69
C VAL A 372 -11.67 12.72 12.54
N THR A 373 -10.93 11.68 12.16
CA THR A 373 -9.71 11.26 12.86
C THR A 373 -8.63 12.34 12.76
N ALA A 374 -8.44 12.94 11.59
CA ALA A 374 -7.49 14.03 11.38
C ALA A 374 -7.77 15.24 12.26
N LEU A 375 -9.02 15.71 12.27
CA LEU A 375 -9.45 16.80 13.12
C LEU A 375 -9.36 16.45 14.60
N ALA A 376 -9.57 15.19 14.96
CA ALA A 376 -9.37 14.74 16.33
C ALA A 376 -7.90 14.83 16.72
N THR A 377 -6.96 14.56 15.80
CA THR A 377 -5.51 14.60 16.08
C THR A 377 -4.84 15.94 15.80
N SER A 378 -5.60 17.00 15.50
CA SER A 378 -5.02 18.33 15.36
C SER A 378 -4.39 18.78 16.67
N HIS A 379 -3.16 19.26 16.61
CA HIS A 379 -2.38 19.75 17.74
C HIS A 379 -2.10 21.24 17.64
#